data_AF-A0A9E5WN78-F1
#
_entry.id   AF-A0A9E5WN78-F1
#
_cell.length_a   1.000
_cell.length_b   1.000
_cell.length_c   1.000
_cell.angle_alpha   90.00
_cell.angle_beta   90.00
_cell.angle_gamma   90.00
#
_symmetry.space_group_name_H-M   'P 1'
#
loop_
_entity.id
_entity.type
_entity.pdbx_description
1 polymer ?
#
loop_
_entity_poly.entity_id
_entity_poly.type
_entity_poly.pdbx_seq_one_letter_code
_entity_poly.pdbx_strand_id
1 'polypeptide(L)'
;MIGWLPLWWSERDQLPALRAQRVGADVAPAWQLAAALGVVLLCFVSSGCDRWFGPACDGMEQPSAAKPLPFAPEVDTVLRQKLDVLQSLAADPAVVQAAQEGSRKNGQLSADAICELDEQWRNAPVDSHLVQPLLTNACARSLLAFQEEHDGFPEIFVTDREGLVVGATNKTSDYYQADEDWWKQTFAGGRGQAHYGEIEYDDSAESESVSLCVPIRDPQTRRVIGVLKAVYDIEAIVEEL
;
A
#
# COMPACT_ATOMS: atom_id res chain seq x y z
N MET A 1 14.39 -0.33 -64.78
CA MET A 1 14.85 0.67 -65.77
C MET A 1 14.28 2.02 -65.34
N ILE A 2 15.02 2.76 -64.53
CA ILE A 2 15.81 3.97 -64.88
C ILE A 2 14.91 5.19 -65.11
N GLY A 3 15.05 6.20 -64.24
CA GLY A 3 14.37 7.49 -64.39
C GLY A 3 14.71 8.54 -63.30
N TRP A 4 16.00 8.80 -63.09
CA TRP A 4 16.65 10.09 -62.77
C TRP A 4 16.01 11.13 -61.80
N LEU A 5 16.76 11.43 -60.73
CA LEU A 5 16.74 12.68 -59.96
C LEU A 5 17.33 13.87 -60.76
N PRO A 6 16.97 15.11 -60.38
CA PRO A 6 17.98 16.04 -59.84
C PRO A 6 17.50 16.71 -58.53
N LEU A 7 18.35 16.86 -57.49
CA LEU A 7 19.07 18.10 -57.12
C LEU A 7 18.15 19.35 -57.24
N TRP A 8 17.94 20.17 -56.21
CA TRP A 8 18.88 21.16 -55.70
C TRP A 8 18.44 21.70 -54.33
N TRP A 9 19.44 22.01 -53.52
CA TRP A 9 19.43 22.70 -52.24
C TRP A 9 19.81 24.16 -52.52
N SER A 10 19.07 25.18 -52.06
CA SER A 10 19.56 26.57 -51.89
C SER A 10 18.47 27.53 -51.40
N GLU A 11 18.64 28.08 -50.20
CA GLU A 11 18.50 29.49 -49.77
C GLU A 11 18.20 29.51 -48.26
N ARG A 12 19.23 29.66 -47.42
CA ARG A 12 19.74 30.94 -46.89
C ARG A 12 18.68 31.69 -46.10
N ASP A 13 18.76 31.59 -44.78
CA ASP A 13 19.39 32.60 -43.92
C ASP A 13 18.44 33.77 -43.66
N GLN A 14 17.93 33.84 -42.42
CA GLN A 14 18.00 35.02 -41.55
C GLN A 14 17.12 34.83 -40.30
N LEU A 15 17.71 34.29 -39.23
CA LEU A 15 17.21 34.50 -37.87
C LEU A 15 18.26 35.33 -37.11
N PRO A 16 17.93 36.54 -36.65
CA PRO A 16 18.87 37.31 -35.84
C PRO A 16 18.92 36.75 -34.42
N ALA A 17 20.14 36.47 -33.99
CA ALA A 17 20.49 36.28 -32.59
C ALA A 17 20.25 37.59 -31.81
N LEU A 18 19.45 37.52 -30.74
CA LEU A 18 19.44 38.55 -29.71
C LEU A 18 19.88 37.94 -28.39
N ARG A 19 21.17 38.14 -28.13
CA ARG A 19 21.83 38.02 -26.84
C ARG A 19 21.80 39.43 -26.23
N ALA A 20 21.11 39.61 -25.11
CA ALA A 20 21.23 40.83 -24.30
C ALA A 20 21.56 40.46 -22.86
N GLN A 21 22.54 41.20 -22.34
CA GLN A 21 23.29 40.99 -21.11
C GLN A 21 22.49 41.25 -19.82
N ARG A 22 23.00 40.61 -18.76
CA ARG A 22 22.70 40.79 -17.34
C ARG A 22 22.71 42.24 -16.89
N VAL A 23 21.80 42.58 -15.99
CA VAL A 23 22.04 43.50 -14.87
C VAL A 23 21.60 42.80 -13.60
N GLY A 24 22.52 42.66 -12.65
CA GLY A 24 22.28 42.04 -11.35
C GLY A 24 21.50 42.96 -10.42
N ALA A 25 20.72 42.36 -9.53
CA ALA A 25 20.32 42.95 -8.28
C ALA A 25 20.27 41.83 -7.25
N ASP A 26 21.24 41.84 -6.35
CA ASP A 26 21.24 41.07 -5.11
C ASP A 26 20.00 41.45 -4.29
N VAL A 27 19.19 40.45 -3.95
CA VAL A 27 18.23 40.55 -2.85
C VAL A 27 18.48 39.37 -1.91
N ALA A 28 19.22 39.67 -0.85
CA ALA A 28 19.43 38.80 0.29
C ALA A 28 18.12 38.61 1.08
N PRO A 29 17.93 37.46 1.75
CA PRO A 29 16.65 37.04 2.31
C PRO A 29 16.35 37.68 3.67
N ALA A 30 15.07 37.98 3.89
CA ALA A 30 14.54 38.58 5.10
C ALA A 30 14.34 37.54 6.22
N TRP A 31 15.36 37.33 7.05
CA TRP A 31 15.20 36.75 8.38
C TRP A 31 16.24 37.30 9.35
N GLN A 32 15.96 38.49 9.89
CA GLN A 32 16.46 38.94 11.20
C GLN A 32 15.40 39.86 11.81
N LEU A 33 14.84 39.45 12.95
CA LEU A 33 14.74 40.25 14.18
C LEU A 33 14.03 39.41 15.25
N ALA A 34 14.82 38.95 16.22
CA ALA A 34 14.34 38.51 17.51
C ALA A 34 13.84 39.73 18.30
N ALA A 35 12.63 39.65 18.87
CA ALA A 35 12.21 40.53 19.94
C ALA A 35 11.31 39.73 20.90
N ALA A 36 11.86 39.51 22.09
CA ALA A 36 11.19 38.92 23.22
C ALA A 36 10.09 39.87 23.75
N LEU A 37 8.89 39.34 23.96
CA LEU A 37 7.96 39.86 24.97
C LEU A 37 7.24 38.67 25.61
N GLY A 38 7.46 38.54 26.92
CA GLY A 38 6.91 37.46 27.73
C GLY A 38 5.40 37.57 27.88
N VAL A 39 4.74 36.42 27.79
CA VAL A 39 3.39 36.23 28.30
C VAL A 39 3.47 35.16 29.36
N VAL A 40 3.26 35.60 30.61
CA VAL A 40 2.92 34.75 31.74
C VAL A 40 1.54 34.16 31.47
N LEU A 41 1.43 32.82 31.39
CA LEU A 41 0.15 32.16 31.61
C LEU A 41 0.35 30.91 32.47
N LEU A 42 0.09 31.12 33.76
CA LEU A 42 -0.57 30.24 34.73
C LEU A 42 -0.32 28.72 34.59
N CYS A 43 0.43 28.21 35.57
CA CYS A 43 0.45 26.81 35.96
C CYS A 43 -0.97 26.31 36.27
N PHE A 44 -1.43 25.32 35.53
CA PHE A 44 -2.40 24.34 36.02
C PHE A 44 -1.66 23.02 36.22
N VAL A 45 -1.26 22.75 37.46
CA VAL A 45 -0.98 21.37 37.90
C VAL A 45 -2.35 20.77 38.20
N SER A 46 -2.95 20.07 37.23
CA SER A 46 -3.95 19.07 37.55
C SER A 46 -3.24 17.72 37.62
N SER A 47 -3.36 17.08 38.78
CA SER A 47 -2.88 15.72 39.02
C SER A 47 -3.62 14.75 38.10
N GLY A 48 -3.02 14.47 36.95
CA GLY A 48 -3.42 13.38 36.06
C GLY A 48 -2.76 12.10 36.52
N CYS A 49 -3.57 11.05 36.68
CA CYS A 49 -3.14 9.70 36.98
C CYS A 49 -2.34 9.18 35.77
N ASP A 50 -1.01 9.13 35.88
CA ASP A 50 -0.11 8.54 34.88
C ASP A 50 -0.32 7.03 34.81
N ARG A 51 -1.35 6.61 34.09
CA ARG A 51 -1.41 5.28 33.50
C ARG A 51 -0.74 5.39 32.13
N TRP A 52 0.58 5.18 32.14
CA TRP A 52 1.36 4.93 30.93
C TRP A 52 0.74 3.73 30.21
N PHE A 53 -0.05 4.00 29.17
CA PHE A 53 -0.30 3.05 28.09
C PHE A 53 0.95 3.11 27.20
N GLY A 54 1.58 1.96 26.96
CA GLY A 54 2.67 1.85 25.98
C GLY A 54 2.21 2.29 24.59
N PRO A 55 3.14 2.56 23.65
CA PRO A 55 2.76 3.00 22.32
C PRO A 55 2.02 1.84 21.64
N ALA A 56 0.72 2.03 21.37
CA ALA A 56 0.05 1.22 20.37
C ALA A 56 0.80 1.43 19.06
N CYS A 57 0.90 0.40 18.23
CA CYS A 57 1.50 0.52 16.90
C CYS A 57 0.61 1.34 15.95
N ASP A 58 -0.30 2.18 16.48
CA ASP A 58 -1.30 2.92 15.73
C ASP A 58 -0.60 3.81 14.69
N GLY A 59 -0.59 3.30 13.45
CA GLY A 59 -0.60 4.15 12.27
C GLY A 59 -1.80 5.07 12.38
N MET A 60 -1.61 6.34 12.05
CA MET A 60 -2.61 7.39 12.17
C MET A 60 -4.00 6.90 11.73
N GLU A 61 -4.94 6.84 12.68
CA GLU A 61 -6.34 6.50 12.44
C GLU A 61 -6.87 7.39 11.30
N GLN A 62 -7.00 6.79 10.11
CA GLN A 62 -7.61 7.45 8.95
C GLN A 62 -9.04 7.80 9.35
N PRO A 63 -9.46 9.07 9.25
CA PRO A 63 -10.79 9.47 9.66
C PRO A 63 -11.81 8.64 8.85
N SER A 64 -12.62 7.84 9.56
CA SER A 64 -13.74 7.07 9.01
C SER A 64 -14.51 7.91 7.99
N ALA A 65 -14.24 7.68 6.71
CA ALA A 65 -14.89 8.38 5.62
C ALA A 65 -16.39 8.09 5.63
N ALA A 66 -17.17 9.06 5.15
CA ALA A 66 -18.59 8.87 4.91
C ALA A 66 -18.81 7.61 4.06
N LYS A 67 -19.92 6.90 4.27
CA LYS A 67 -20.25 5.69 3.50
C LYS A 67 -20.00 5.95 2.00
N PRO A 68 -19.11 5.18 1.35
CA PRO A 68 -18.74 5.43 -0.04
C PRO A 68 -19.94 5.42 -0.95
N LEU A 69 -19.89 6.28 -1.97
CA LEU A 69 -20.82 6.19 -3.09
C LEU A 69 -20.63 4.82 -3.76
N PRO A 70 -21.72 4.11 -4.07
CA PRO A 70 -21.62 2.84 -4.77
C PRO A 70 -21.02 3.05 -6.16
N PHE A 71 -20.14 2.13 -6.57
CA PHE A 71 -19.65 2.05 -7.94
C PHE A 71 -20.81 1.88 -8.95
N ALA A 72 -20.54 2.24 -10.20
CA ALA A 72 -21.42 1.88 -11.31
C ALA A 72 -21.62 0.34 -11.35
N PRO A 73 -22.81 -0.17 -11.71
CA PRO A 73 -23.10 -1.61 -11.69
C PRO A 73 -22.11 -2.46 -12.51
N GLU A 74 -21.57 -1.92 -13.60
CA GLU A 74 -20.60 -2.59 -14.45
C GLU A 74 -19.26 -2.76 -13.74
N VAL A 75 -18.77 -1.70 -13.07
CA VAL A 75 -17.56 -1.72 -12.24
C VAL A 75 -17.75 -2.67 -11.05
N ASP A 76 -18.91 -2.63 -10.38
CA ASP A 76 -19.25 -3.56 -9.30
C ASP A 76 -19.17 -5.02 -9.75
N THR A 77 -19.61 -5.31 -10.97
CA THR A 77 -19.56 -6.65 -11.55
C THR A 77 -18.13 -7.11 -11.77
N VAL A 78 -17.26 -6.26 -12.34
CA VAL A 78 -15.83 -6.56 -12.54
C VAL A 78 -15.16 -6.83 -11.19
N LEU A 79 -15.34 -5.95 -10.20
CA LEU A 79 -14.73 -6.10 -8.88
C LEU A 79 -15.16 -7.41 -8.19
N ARG A 80 -16.44 -7.80 -8.29
CA ARG A 80 -16.93 -9.09 -7.76
C ARG A 80 -16.29 -10.27 -8.46
N GLN A 81 -16.15 -10.23 -9.79
CA GLN A 81 -15.47 -11.29 -10.54
C GLN A 81 -14.01 -11.42 -10.08
N LYS A 82 -13.30 -10.30 -9.86
CA LYS A 82 -11.93 -10.33 -9.32
C LYS A 82 -11.86 -10.88 -7.91
N LEU A 83 -12.83 -10.58 -7.04
CA LEU A 83 -12.93 -11.22 -5.73
C LEU A 83 -13.08 -12.74 -5.83
N ASP A 84 -13.87 -13.25 -6.78
CA ASP A 84 -14.05 -14.69 -6.97
C ASP A 84 -12.75 -15.37 -7.46
N VAL A 85 -12.00 -14.69 -8.34
CA VAL A 85 -10.67 -15.15 -8.77
C VAL A 85 -9.70 -15.17 -7.59
N LEU A 86 -9.64 -14.11 -6.78
CA LEU A 86 -8.79 -14.03 -5.59
C LEU A 86 -9.18 -15.03 -4.50
N GLN A 87 -10.45 -15.45 -4.41
CA GLN A 87 -10.86 -16.54 -3.51
C GLN A 87 -10.21 -17.87 -3.87
N SER A 88 -9.91 -18.11 -5.14
CA SER A 88 -9.16 -19.30 -5.56
C SER A 88 -7.70 -19.21 -5.10
N LEU A 89 -7.08 -18.04 -5.23
CA LEU A 89 -5.72 -17.79 -4.71
C LEU A 89 -5.66 -17.90 -3.17
N ALA A 90 -6.64 -17.37 -2.45
CA ALA A 90 -6.73 -17.47 -0.99
C ALA A 90 -6.92 -18.91 -0.49
N ALA A 91 -7.38 -19.82 -1.36
CA ALA A 91 -7.50 -21.25 -1.09
C ALA A 91 -6.26 -22.07 -1.53
N ASP A 92 -5.28 -21.44 -2.17
CA ASP A 92 -4.04 -22.08 -2.60
C ASP A 92 -3.31 -22.71 -1.38
N PRO A 93 -2.82 -23.96 -1.48
CA PRO A 93 -2.16 -24.63 -0.37
C PRO A 93 -0.97 -23.87 0.21
N ALA A 94 -0.17 -23.18 -0.61
CA ALA A 94 0.98 -22.43 -0.13
C ALA A 94 0.56 -21.17 0.65
N VAL A 95 -0.51 -20.51 0.19
CA VAL A 95 -1.11 -19.35 0.88
C VAL A 95 -1.69 -19.77 2.24
N VAL A 96 -2.50 -20.83 2.26
CA VAL A 96 -3.10 -21.36 3.49
C VAL A 96 -2.03 -21.79 4.49
N GLN A 97 -0.99 -22.52 4.03
CA GLN A 97 0.10 -22.97 4.89
C GLN A 97 0.89 -21.80 5.48
N ALA A 98 1.18 -20.75 4.70
CA ALA A 98 1.88 -19.57 5.20
C ALA A 98 1.09 -18.86 6.30
N ALA A 99 -0.22 -18.68 6.11
CA ALA A 99 -1.09 -18.09 7.13
C ALA A 99 -1.17 -18.94 8.41
N GLN A 100 -1.25 -20.26 8.29
CA GLN A 100 -1.23 -21.19 9.44
C GLN A 100 0.11 -21.14 10.19
N GLU A 101 1.22 -21.18 9.47
CA GLU A 101 2.56 -21.16 10.07
C GLU A 101 2.85 -19.82 10.76
N GLY A 102 2.52 -18.70 10.10
CA GLY A 102 2.62 -17.37 10.69
C GLY A 102 1.80 -17.28 11.97
N SER A 103 0.53 -17.68 11.92
CA SER A 103 -0.36 -17.70 13.08
C SER A 103 0.21 -18.50 14.26
N ARG A 104 0.86 -19.64 13.97
CA ARG A 104 1.51 -20.47 14.99
C ARG A 104 2.74 -19.79 15.58
N LYS A 105 3.58 -19.19 14.74
CA LYS A 105 4.81 -18.50 15.15
C LYS A 105 4.50 -17.24 15.96
N ASN A 106 3.49 -16.49 15.54
CA ASN A 106 3.22 -15.13 15.98
C ASN A 106 2.16 -15.06 17.09
N GLY A 107 1.36 -16.10 17.30
CA GLY A 107 0.25 -16.10 18.26
C GLY A 107 0.60 -15.98 19.75
N GLN A 108 1.87 -15.80 20.09
CA GLN A 108 2.35 -15.51 21.45
C GLN A 108 3.12 -14.19 21.54
N LEU A 109 3.23 -13.45 20.45
CA LEU A 109 3.87 -12.14 20.46
C LEU A 109 3.03 -11.17 21.30
N SER A 110 3.72 -10.33 22.06
CA SER A 110 3.09 -9.19 22.74
C SER A 110 2.88 -8.04 21.76
N ALA A 111 2.00 -7.10 22.11
CA ALA A 111 1.82 -5.88 21.31
C ALA A 111 3.14 -5.12 21.13
N ASP A 112 3.93 -4.96 22.19
CA ASP A 112 5.24 -4.28 22.13
C ASP A 112 6.19 -4.99 21.15
N ALA A 113 6.21 -6.34 21.15
CA ALA A 113 7.03 -7.11 20.23
C ALA A 113 6.55 -6.98 18.77
N ILE A 114 5.23 -6.84 18.55
CA ILE A 114 4.67 -6.58 17.22
C ILE A 114 5.08 -5.18 16.74
N CYS A 115 4.99 -4.16 17.58
CA CYS A 115 5.40 -2.80 17.21
C CYS A 115 6.90 -2.74 16.90
N GLU A 116 7.73 -3.46 17.67
CA GLU A 116 9.16 -3.53 17.41
C GLU A 116 9.47 -4.20 16.06
N LEU A 117 8.78 -5.30 15.73
CA LEU A 117 8.91 -5.96 14.42
C LEU A 117 8.47 -5.05 13.27
N ASP A 118 7.39 -4.31 13.47
CA ASP A 118 6.89 -3.35 12.49
C ASP A 118 7.89 -2.21 12.24
N GLU A 119 8.45 -1.62 13.30
CA GLU A 119 9.49 -0.61 13.17
C GLU A 119 10.75 -1.15 12.47
N GLN A 120 11.17 -2.37 12.81
CA GLN A 120 12.28 -3.02 12.12
C GLN A 120 11.97 -3.21 10.63
N TRP A 121 10.76 -3.63 10.27
CA TRP A 121 10.34 -3.81 8.88
C TRP A 121 10.32 -2.51 8.08
N ARG A 122 9.73 -1.44 8.63
CA ARG A 122 9.65 -0.13 7.96
C ARG A 122 11.03 0.42 7.64
N ASN A 123 12.00 0.19 8.51
CA ASN A 123 13.38 0.64 8.34
C ASN A 123 14.27 -0.34 7.55
N ALA A 124 13.81 -1.56 7.29
CA ALA A 124 14.61 -2.60 6.65
C ALA A 124 14.68 -2.43 5.12
N PRO A 125 15.87 -2.58 4.52
CA PRO A 125 16.00 -2.74 3.07
C PRO A 125 15.24 -3.97 2.55
N VAL A 126 14.81 -3.91 1.28
CA VAL A 126 14.07 -4.99 0.61
C VAL A 126 14.86 -6.31 0.61
N ASP A 127 16.18 -6.24 0.43
CA ASP A 127 17.08 -7.41 0.38
C ASP A 127 17.53 -7.91 1.77
N SER A 128 16.98 -7.34 2.85
CA SER A 128 17.33 -7.72 4.22
C SER A 128 16.87 -9.14 4.57
N HIS A 129 17.51 -9.73 5.58
CA HIS A 129 17.10 -11.03 6.14
C HIS A 129 15.70 -11.03 6.76
N LEU A 130 15.13 -9.85 7.05
CA LEU A 130 13.78 -9.70 7.56
C LEU A 130 12.75 -9.75 6.41
N VAL A 131 13.01 -9.05 5.31
CA VAL A 131 12.05 -8.87 4.20
C VAL A 131 12.16 -9.97 3.16
N GLN A 132 13.38 -10.27 2.70
CA GLN A 132 13.61 -11.17 1.56
C GLN A 132 12.95 -12.56 1.70
N PRO A 133 12.94 -13.21 2.89
CA PRO A 133 12.25 -14.50 3.04
C PRO A 133 10.75 -14.43 2.81
N LEU A 134 10.09 -13.29 3.08
CA LEU A 134 8.66 -13.12 2.85
C LEU A 134 8.32 -12.82 1.38
N LEU A 135 9.28 -12.31 0.61
CA LEU A 135 9.13 -12.06 -0.83
C LEU A 135 9.52 -13.26 -1.71
N THR A 136 10.14 -14.29 -1.11
CA THR A 136 10.68 -15.43 -1.87
C THR A 136 10.18 -16.79 -1.40
N ASN A 137 9.36 -16.85 -0.35
CA ASN A 137 8.80 -18.11 0.13
C ASN A 137 7.77 -18.73 -0.84
N ALA A 138 7.23 -19.88 -0.47
CA ALA A 138 6.26 -20.59 -1.31
C ALA A 138 4.97 -19.78 -1.56
N CYS A 139 4.48 -19.05 -0.55
CA CYS A 139 3.33 -18.17 -0.70
C CYS A 139 3.65 -17.06 -1.71
N ALA A 140 4.74 -16.33 -1.54
CA ALA A 140 5.14 -15.26 -2.45
C ALA A 140 5.26 -15.74 -3.91
N ARG A 141 5.82 -16.93 -4.13
CA ARG A 141 5.88 -17.52 -5.47
C ARG A 141 4.50 -17.83 -6.05
N SER A 142 3.55 -18.33 -5.25
CA SER A 142 2.16 -18.51 -5.72
C SER A 142 1.50 -17.16 -6.05
N LEU A 143 1.74 -16.12 -5.25
CA LEU A 143 1.21 -14.77 -5.52
C LEU A 143 1.80 -14.17 -6.80
N LEU A 144 3.11 -14.32 -7.02
CA LEU A 144 3.79 -13.86 -8.24
C LEU A 144 3.30 -14.61 -9.48
N ALA A 145 3.15 -15.94 -9.41
CA ALA A 145 2.59 -16.72 -10.51
C ALA A 145 1.16 -16.29 -10.84
N PHE A 146 0.36 -15.94 -9.83
CA PHE A 146 -0.97 -15.38 -10.04
C PHE A 146 -0.91 -14.02 -10.74
N GLN A 147 -0.02 -13.11 -10.34
CA GLN A 147 0.17 -11.82 -11.02
C GLN A 147 0.60 -12.00 -12.49
N GLU A 148 1.40 -13.01 -12.82
CA GLU A 148 1.81 -13.31 -14.20
C GLU A 148 0.64 -13.82 -15.06
N GLU A 149 -0.35 -14.48 -14.46
CA GLU A 149 -1.54 -15.01 -15.14
C GLU A 149 -2.71 -14.00 -15.17
N HIS A 150 -2.67 -13.00 -14.30
CA HIS A 150 -3.74 -12.03 -14.10
C HIS A 150 -3.18 -10.61 -14.04
N ASP A 151 -3.36 -9.87 -15.14
CA ASP A 151 -2.98 -8.46 -15.23
C ASP A 151 -3.80 -7.57 -14.27
N GLY A 152 -3.28 -6.37 -14.00
CA GLY A 152 -3.96 -5.34 -13.21
C GLY A 152 -3.76 -5.45 -11.69
N PHE A 153 -2.95 -6.40 -11.22
CA PHE A 153 -2.62 -6.55 -9.80
C PHE A 153 -1.18 -6.11 -9.51
N PRO A 154 -0.91 -4.82 -9.24
CA PRO A 154 0.45 -4.35 -8.94
C PRO A 154 1.02 -4.93 -7.63
N GLU A 155 0.17 -5.19 -6.63
CA GLU A 155 0.57 -5.72 -5.33
C GLU A 155 -0.42 -6.78 -4.83
N ILE A 156 0.12 -7.89 -4.31
CA ILE A 156 -0.63 -8.88 -3.55
C ILE A 156 0.17 -9.31 -2.33
N PHE A 157 -0.47 -9.34 -1.17
CA PHE A 157 0.15 -9.86 0.04
C PHE A 157 -0.84 -10.58 0.95
N VAL A 158 -0.28 -11.36 1.86
CA VAL A 158 -0.99 -12.23 2.78
C VAL A 158 -0.51 -11.97 4.20
N THR A 159 -1.48 -11.88 5.12
CA THR A 159 -1.26 -11.81 6.56
C THR A 159 -1.68 -13.11 7.24
N ASP A 160 -1.12 -13.37 8.41
CA ASP A 160 -1.66 -14.36 9.34
C ASP A 160 -2.83 -13.80 10.18
N ARG A 161 -3.33 -14.59 11.14
CA ARG A 161 -4.45 -14.20 11.99
C ARG A 161 -4.13 -13.08 12.98
N GLU A 162 -2.85 -12.80 13.23
CA GLU A 162 -2.39 -11.70 14.10
C GLU A 162 -2.16 -10.42 13.30
N GLY A 163 -2.38 -10.46 11.97
CA GLY A 163 -2.20 -9.31 11.08
C GLY A 163 -0.78 -9.09 10.59
N LEU A 164 0.13 -10.05 10.78
CA LEU A 164 1.51 -9.93 10.33
C LEU A 164 1.68 -10.51 8.93
N VAL A 165 2.43 -9.82 8.07
CA VAL A 165 2.72 -10.30 6.71
C VAL A 165 3.46 -11.65 6.75
N VAL A 166 3.03 -12.59 5.91
CA VAL A 166 3.63 -13.93 5.78
C VAL A 166 4.04 -14.27 4.34
N GLY A 167 3.62 -13.48 3.36
CA GLY A 167 4.04 -13.60 1.96
C GLY A 167 3.55 -12.40 1.16
N ALA A 168 4.38 -11.87 0.28
CA ALA A 168 4.03 -10.71 -0.54
C ALA A 168 4.78 -10.70 -1.88
N THR A 169 4.22 -10.03 -2.88
CA THR A 169 4.83 -9.82 -4.21
C THR A 169 5.92 -8.76 -4.17
N ASN A 170 5.76 -7.78 -3.28
CA ASN A 170 6.69 -6.69 -3.00
C ASN A 170 6.64 -6.33 -1.51
N LYS A 171 7.61 -5.54 -1.04
CA LYS A 171 7.65 -5.11 0.36
C LYS A 171 6.49 -4.12 0.60
N THR A 172 5.61 -4.45 1.56
CA THR A 172 4.59 -3.55 2.08
C THR A 172 5.22 -2.40 2.88
N SER A 173 4.51 -1.27 2.99
CA SER A 173 4.91 -0.16 3.86
C SER A 173 5.09 -0.64 5.30
N ASP A 174 4.05 -1.26 5.86
CA ASP A 174 4.01 -1.74 7.24
C ASP A 174 3.99 -3.28 7.30
N TYR A 175 4.49 -3.85 8.40
CA TYR A 175 4.48 -5.29 8.63
C TYR A 175 3.21 -5.74 9.33
N TYR A 176 2.76 -4.94 10.29
CA TYR A 176 1.53 -5.13 11.01
C TYR A 176 0.39 -4.46 10.26
N GLN A 177 -0.72 -5.17 10.11
CA GLN A 177 -1.84 -4.76 9.28
C GLN A 177 -3.18 -4.91 10.01
N ALA A 178 -3.22 -5.42 11.25
CA ALA A 178 -4.49 -5.66 11.95
C ALA A 178 -5.10 -4.41 12.59
N ASP A 179 -4.37 -3.30 12.65
CA ASP A 179 -4.89 -1.96 12.91
C ASP A 179 -5.62 -1.36 11.70
N GLU A 180 -5.46 -1.90 10.51
CA GLU A 180 -6.14 -1.43 9.31
C GLU A 180 -7.63 -1.81 9.27
N ASP A 181 -8.45 -0.88 8.81
CA ASP A 181 -9.91 -1.08 8.75
C ASP A 181 -10.31 -2.16 7.74
N TRP A 182 -9.64 -2.22 6.58
CA TRP A 182 -9.85 -3.28 5.60
C TRP A 182 -9.55 -4.66 6.20
N TRP A 183 -8.52 -4.77 7.06
CA TRP A 183 -8.14 -6.02 7.69
C TRP A 183 -9.16 -6.42 8.75
N LYS A 184 -9.54 -5.49 9.64
CA LYS A 184 -10.57 -5.71 10.67
C LYS A 184 -11.90 -6.18 10.05
N GLN A 185 -12.32 -5.56 8.94
CA GLN A 185 -13.53 -5.92 8.22
C GLN A 185 -13.45 -7.32 7.57
N THR A 186 -12.30 -7.65 6.95
CA THR A 186 -12.12 -8.95 6.29
C THR A 186 -11.93 -10.10 7.27
N PHE A 187 -11.22 -9.87 8.38
CA PHE A 187 -11.00 -10.86 9.41
C PHE A 187 -12.25 -11.07 10.27
N ALA A 188 -12.87 -9.97 10.73
CA ALA A 188 -14.07 -9.90 11.56
C ALA A 188 -14.14 -10.98 12.65
N GLY A 189 -13.09 -11.04 13.49
CA GLY A 189 -13.00 -12.03 14.58
C GLY A 189 -12.95 -13.49 14.09
N GLY A 190 -12.40 -13.74 12.91
CA GLY A 190 -12.30 -15.07 12.32
C GLY A 190 -13.54 -15.50 11.52
N ARG A 191 -14.44 -14.58 11.16
CA ARG A 191 -15.73 -14.84 10.51
C ARG A 191 -16.02 -13.95 9.30
N GLY A 192 -15.10 -13.07 8.92
CA GLY A 192 -15.36 -12.07 7.89
C GLY A 192 -15.50 -12.64 6.49
N GLN A 193 -15.70 -11.75 5.53
CA GLN A 193 -16.05 -12.06 4.14
C GLN A 193 -15.20 -11.22 3.19
N ALA A 194 -15.16 -11.64 1.91
CA ALA A 194 -14.50 -10.88 0.89
C ALA A 194 -15.22 -9.55 0.64
N HIS A 195 -14.46 -8.48 0.42
CA HIS A 195 -14.98 -7.17 0.04
C HIS A 195 -13.92 -6.37 -0.72
N TYR A 196 -14.35 -5.30 -1.36
CA TYR A 196 -13.45 -4.30 -1.95
C TYR A 196 -13.64 -2.96 -1.26
N GLY A 197 -12.55 -2.18 -1.22
CA GLY A 197 -12.51 -0.84 -0.64
C GLY A 197 -13.03 0.24 -1.60
N GLU A 198 -12.68 1.47 -1.27
CA GLU A 198 -12.91 2.63 -2.14
C GLU A 198 -11.79 2.75 -3.18
N ILE A 199 -11.91 3.76 -4.05
CA ILE A 199 -10.79 4.19 -4.89
C ILE A 199 -9.78 4.92 -4.00
N GLU A 200 -8.53 4.47 -4.05
CA GLU A 200 -7.39 5.10 -3.41
C GLU A 200 -6.42 5.59 -4.49
N TYR A 201 -5.95 6.83 -4.35
CA TYR A 201 -4.91 7.39 -5.22
C TYR A 201 -3.55 7.20 -4.58
N ASP A 202 -2.61 6.64 -5.34
CA ASP A 202 -1.21 6.53 -4.96
C ASP A 202 -0.39 7.63 -5.65
N ASP A 203 -0.03 8.67 -4.89
CA ASP A 203 0.80 9.79 -5.35
C ASP A 203 2.16 9.33 -5.93
N SER A 204 2.68 8.17 -5.51
CA SER A 204 3.99 7.66 -5.93
C SER A 204 3.94 6.90 -7.25
N ALA A 205 2.82 6.23 -7.51
CA ALA A 205 2.54 5.52 -8.76
C ALA A 205 1.81 6.39 -9.79
N GLU A 206 1.32 7.57 -9.37
CA GLU A 206 0.41 8.43 -10.12
C GLU A 206 -0.83 7.67 -10.64
N SER A 207 -1.29 6.65 -9.89
CA SER A 207 -2.38 5.77 -10.29
C SER A 207 -3.48 5.68 -9.24
N GLU A 208 -4.68 5.34 -9.69
CA GLU A 208 -5.83 5.04 -8.83
C GLU A 208 -6.02 3.52 -8.76
N SER A 209 -6.36 3.00 -7.59
CA SER A 209 -6.55 1.58 -7.39
C SER A 209 -7.68 1.28 -6.42
N VAL A 210 -8.15 0.04 -6.42
CA VAL A 210 -9.12 -0.47 -5.45
C VAL A 210 -8.49 -1.64 -4.70
N SER A 211 -8.57 -1.59 -3.38
CA SER A 211 -8.15 -2.71 -2.53
C SER A 211 -9.19 -3.84 -2.57
N LEU A 212 -8.77 -5.05 -2.93
CA LEU A 212 -9.56 -6.27 -2.90
C LEU A 212 -9.09 -7.14 -1.72
N CYS A 213 -9.98 -7.42 -0.77
CA CYS A 213 -9.63 -8.14 0.45
C CYS A 213 -10.42 -9.45 0.57
N VAL A 214 -9.71 -10.55 0.79
CA VAL A 214 -10.29 -11.90 0.83
C VAL A 214 -9.82 -12.67 2.09
N PRO A 215 -10.74 -13.28 2.86
CA PRO A 215 -10.36 -14.06 4.03
C PRO A 215 -9.75 -15.41 3.62
N ILE A 216 -8.60 -15.73 4.19
CA ILE A 216 -7.99 -17.06 4.07
C ILE A 216 -8.60 -17.95 5.14
N ARG A 217 -9.20 -19.06 4.73
CA ARG A 217 -9.93 -19.95 5.65
C ARG A 217 -9.18 -21.23 5.88
N ASP A 218 -9.12 -21.64 7.13
CA ASP A 218 -8.69 -22.97 7.49
C ASP A 218 -9.63 -24.02 6.85
N PRO A 219 -9.10 -24.97 6.06
CA PRO A 219 -9.93 -25.94 5.35
C PRO A 219 -10.75 -26.85 6.28
N GLN A 220 -10.28 -27.08 7.52
CA GLN A 220 -10.92 -27.98 8.47
C GLN A 220 -11.99 -27.25 9.29
N THR A 221 -11.67 -26.07 9.81
CA THR A 221 -12.53 -25.34 10.75
C THR A 221 -13.38 -24.25 10.09
N ARG A 222 -13.06 -23.88 8.84
CA ARG A 222 -13.67 -22.76 8.09
C ARG A 222 -13.50 -21.38 8.74
N ARG A 223 -12.73 -21.28 9.84
CA ARG A 223 -12.36 -20.02 10.48
C ARG A 223 -11.36 -19.28 9.61
N VAL A 224 -11.46 -17.95 9.62
CA VAL A 224 -10.45 -17.11 8.98
C VAL A 224 -9.17 -17.17 9.81
N ILE A 225 -8.04 -17.43 9.15
CA ILE A 225 -6.70 -17.63 9.73
C ILE A 225 -5.67 -16.64 9.17
N GLY A 226 -6.13 -15.70 8.37
CA GLY A 226 -5.31 -14.70 7.69
C GLY A 226 -6.16 -13.95 6.68
N VAL A 227 -5.61 -12.89 6.12
CA VAL A 227 -6.26 -12.09 5.09
C VAL A 227 -5.30 -11.92 3.92
N LEU A 228 -5.82 -12.13 2.70
CA LEU A 228 -5.19 -11.74 1.46
C LEU A 228 -5.69 -10.34 1.08
N LYS A 229 -4.77 -9.42 0.80
CA LYS A 229 -5.07 -8.13 0.18
C LYS A 229 -4.39 -8.10 -1.18
N ALA A 230 -5.12 -7.65 -2.18
CA ALA A 230 -4.61 -7.34 -3.50
C ALA A 230 -4.99 -5.91 -3.84
N VAL A 231 -4.08 -5.16 -4.46
CA VAL A 231 -4.36 -3.87 -5.07
C VAL A 231 -4.74 -4.15 -6.51
N TYR A 232 -5.84 -3.57 -7.00
CA TYR A 232 -6.29 -3.71 -8.38
C TYR A 232 -6.37 -2.34 -9.07
N ASP A 233 -5.66 -2.17 -10.17
CA ASP A 233 -5.55 -0.90 -10.89
C ASP A 233 -6.88 -0.50 -11.57
N ILE A 234 -7.26 0.77 -11.50
CA ILE A 234 -8.48 1.27 -12.15
C ILE A 234 -8.38 1.23 -13.67
N GLU A 235 -7.20 1.45 -14.26
CA GLU A 235 -7.03 1.34 -15.71
C GLU A 235 -7.40 -0.06 -16.19
N ALA A 236 -7.02 -1.09 -15.43
CA ALA A 236 -7.40 -2.48 -15.70
C ALA A 236 -8.92 -2.71 -15.58
N ILE A 237 -9.61 -2.04 -14.65
CA ILE A 237 -11.08 -2.07 -14.58
C ILE A 237 -11.67 -1.53 -15.88
N VAL A 238 -11.18 -0.39 -16.36
CA VAL A 238 -11.70 0.29 -17.56
C VAL A 238 -11.51 -0.56 -18.82
N GLU A 239 -10.41 -1.31 -18.92
CA GLU A 239 -10.15 -2.20 -20.07
C GLU A 239 -11.08 -3.43 -20.12
N GLU A 240 -11.69 -3.80 -18.98
CA GLU A 240 -12.61 -4.95 -18.87
C GLU A 240 -14.10 -4.61 -19.04
N LEU A 241 -14.43 -3.31 -19.16
CA LEU A 241 -15.80 -2.81 -19.41
C LEU A 241 -16.20 -2.91 -20.90
#